data_AF-A0A3B9BXI9-F1
#
_entry.id   AF-A0A3B9BXI9-F1
#
_cell.length_a   1.000
_cell.length_b   1.000
_cell.length_c   1.000
_cell.angle_alpha   90.00
_cell.angle_beta   90.00
_cell.angle_gamma   90.00
#
_symmetry.space_group_name_H-M   'P 1'
#
loop_
_entity.id
_entity.type
_entity.pdbx_description
1 polymer ?
#
loop_
_entity_poly.entity_id
_entity_poly.type
_entity_poly.pdbx_seq_one_letter_code
_entity_poly.pdbx_strand_id
1 'polypeptide(L)'
;ETSELVAVKSSGASIVRFFKPLLMLIVVITLFAFLFNNYIIPRAQLKATRLLYDIQNKKPVVAIKAGRFYKDIPNTTIYISRKLADDITVHDIKIYDHTSGRGNDKMTIAEKGKMYVSPDKRYLIFELENGCRYEDKLPKGKDEHEQIRFGFRYWKKVFDLSDFKMPKTDENYFKTLRGVMSVEQIAKQIDTSQKALRKQHENNKALLMPGIAYVISDTAKNQKVVLPRISAKMGIKDTGLICLIPDSLKKRVINTAEIAARGVRSMMEINKQNQHLQEINLNENYIEMHKRFTIPFACILLFLIGSALGSIIRKGGIGMPFIAAVVFFIIYYFLNTIGEKIAKEQLVPVWFGLWMPSVLLILLGIFLMYKANVDSPLLNKEWYYRTFGHVIERFKAKKNNV
;
A
#
# COMPACT_ATOMS: atom_id res chain seq x y z
N GLU A 1 -2.77 8.46 -47.14
CA GLU A 1 -2.52 7.54 -48.27
C GLU A 1 -3.74 6.74 -48.70
N THR A 2 -4.85 6.74 -47.97
CA THR A 2 -6.15 6.55 -48.61
C THR A 2 -7.01 7.77 -48.31
N SER A 3 -7.44 8.47 -49.36
CA SER A 3 -8.36 9.62 -49.28
C SER A 3 -9.77 9.20 -48.87
N GLU A 4 -9.94 8.09 -48.15
CA GLU A 4 -11.20 7.50 -47.73
C GLU A 4 -12.02 8.46 -46.88
N LEU A 5 -11.38 9.13 -45.91
CA LEU A 5 -12.08 10.10 -45.05
C LEU A 5 -12.58 11.31 -45.86
N VAL A 6 -11.82 11.72 -46.88
CA VAL A 6 -12.20 12.82 -47.78
C VAL A 6 -13.34 12.36 -48.69
N ALA A 7 -13.25 11.15 -49.25
CA ALA A 7 -14.29 10.56 -50.10
C ALA A 7 -15.62 10.39 -49.35
N VAL A 8 -15.58 9.91 -48.10
CA VAL A 8 -16.77 9.81 -47.23
C VAL A 8 -17.36 11.18 -46.96
N LYS A 9 -16.54 12.20 -46.66
CA LYS A 9 -17.01 13.58 -46.45
C LYS A 9 -17.62 14.17 -47.73
N SER A 10 -17.06 13.86 -48.90
CA SER A 10 -17.57 14.28 -50.22
C SER A 10 -18.87 13.58 -50.63
N SER A 11 -19.15 12.37 -50.11
CA SER A 11 -20.39 11.63 -50.38
C SER A 11 -21.63 12.17 -49.66
N GLY A 12 -21.50 13.19 -48.81
CA GLY A 12 -22.58 13.72 -47.98
C GLY A 12 -22.93 12.86 -46.76
N ALA A 13 -22.20 11.76 -46.54
CA ALA A 13 -22.37 10.92 -45.36
C ALA A 13 -21.91 11.64 -44.08
N SER A 14 -22.75 11.62 -43.04
CA SER A 14 -22.39 12.18 -41.73
C SER A 14 -21.19 11.45 -41.12
N ILE A 15 -20.14 12.19 -40.74
CA ILE A 15 -18.97 11.69 -40.00
C ILE A 15 -19.42 10.88 -38.76
N VAL A 16 -20.51 11.29 -38.10
CA VAL A 16 -21.01 10.61 -36.90
C VAL A 16 -21.46 9.17 -37.22
N ARG A 17 -22.04 8.92 -38.40
CA ARG A 17 -22.47 7.57 -38.81
C ARG A 17 -21.28 6.65 -39.07
N PHE A 18 -20.18 7.18 -39.61
CA PHE A 18 -18.93 6.45 -39.79
C PHE A 18 -18.26 6.09 -38.46
N PHE A 19 -18.38 6.97 -37.46
CA PHE A 19 -17.79 6.76 -36.13
C PHE A 19 -18.57 5.76 -35.24
N LYS A 20 -19.86 5.51 -35.51
CA LYS A 20 -20.69 4.58 -34.72
C LYS A 20 -20.11 3.16 -34.54
N PRO A 21 -19.69 2.42 -35.60
CA PRO A 21 -19.12 1.08 -35.42
C PRO A 21 -17.84 1.10 -34.57
N LEU A 22 -17.03 2.17 -34.72
CA LEU A 22 -15.82 2.35 -33.92
C LEU A 22 -16.14 2.64 -32.44
N LEU A 23 -17.20 3.41 -32.18
CA LEU A 23 -17.70 3.64 -30.82
C LEU A 23 -18.26 2.36 -30.19
N MET A 24 -18.98 1.53 -30.96
CA MET A 24 -19.43 0.23 -30.49
C MET A 24 -18.24 -0.67 -30.10
N LEU A 25 -17.20 -0.70 -30.93
CA LEU A 25 -15.97 -1.46 -30.65
C LEU A 25 -15.29 -0.97 -29.35
N ILE A 26 -15.15 0.33 -29.12
CA ILE A 26 -14.53 0.81 -27.87
C ILE A 26 -15.36 0.47 -26.64
N VAL A 27 -16.70 0.49 -26.73
CA VAL A 27 -17.58 0.09 -25.62
C VAL A 27 -17.37 -1.39 -25.29
N VAL A 28 -17.26 -2.26 -26.30
CA VAL A 28 -16.95 -3.69 -26.11
C VAL A 28 -15.58 -3.87 -25.45
N ILE A 29 -14.56 -3.15 -25.91
CA ILE A 29 -13.21 -3.19 -25.32
C ILE A 29 -13.24 -2.71 -23.87
N THR A 30 -13.94 -1.63 -23.56
CA THR A 30 -14.09 -1.12 -22.18
C THR A 30 -14.82 -2.12 -21.29
N LEU A 31 -15.87 -2.76 -21.78
CA LEU A 31 -16.58 -3.79 -21.03
C LEU A 31 -15.66 -4.98 -20.73
N PHE A 32 -14.91 -5.45 -21.74
CA PHE A 32 -13.93 -6.50 -21.55
C PHE A 32 -12.84 -6.11 -20.55
N ALA A 33 -12.31 -4.88 -20.66
CA ALA A 33 -11.32 -4.35 -19.73
C ALA A 33 -11.86 -4.27 -18.29
N PHE A 34 -13.13 -3.88 -18.12
CA PHE A 34 -13.79 -3.88 -16.81
C PHE A 34 -13.93 -5.30 -16.24
N LEU A 35 -14.41 -6.26 -17.03
CA LEU A 35 -14.52 -7.66 -16.60
C LEU A 35 -13.15 -8.26 -16.25
N PHE A 36 -12.12 -7.96 -17.06
CA PHE A 36 -10.76 -8.39 -16.81
C PHE A 36 -10.21 -7.80 -15.50
N ASN A 37 -10.42 -6.49 -15.29
CA ASN A 37 -10.01 -5.79 -14.07
C ASN A 37 -10.74 -6.29 -12.82
N ASN A 38 -12.00 -6.68 -12.94
CA ASN A 38 -12.82 -7.12 -11.82
C ASN A 38 -12.64 -8.60 -11.45
N TYR A 39 -12.40 -9.48 -12.43
CA TYR A 39 -12.38 -10.93 -12.19
C TYR A 39 -11.01 -11.58 -12.38
N ILE A 40 -10.23 -11.15 -13.37
CA ILE A 40 -8.98 -11.81 -13.74
C ILE A 40 -7.81 -11.24 -12.95
N ILE A 41 -7.64 -9.91 -12.94
CA ILE A 41 -6.55 -9.24 -12.21
C ILE A 41 -6.55 -9.62 -10.72
N PRO A 42 -7.68 -9.59 -9.98
CA PRO A 42 -7.65 -9.87 -8.54
C PRO A 42 -7.24 -11.31 -8.24
N ARG A 43 -7.70 -12.28 -9.04
CA ARG A 43 -7.32 -13.70 -8.92
C ARG A 43 -5.86 -13.95 -9.27
N ALA A 44 -5.35 -13.27 -10.31
CA ALA A 44 -3.94 -13.34 -10.67
C ALA A 44 -3.06 -12.73 -9.57
N GLN A 45 -3.45 -11.57 -9.04
CA GLN A 45 -2.74 -10.89 -7.97
C GLN A 45 -2.73 -11.72 -6.69
N LEU A 46 -3.85 -12.34 -6.30
CA LEU A 46 -3.93 -13.24 -5.15
C LEU A 46 -2.89 -14.37 -5.24
N LYS A 47 -2.84 -15.05 -6.39
CA LYS A 47 -1.87 -16.14 -6.64
C LYS A 47 -0.43 -15.63 -6.66
N ALA A 48 -0.19 -14.47 -7.27
CA ALA A 48 1.13 -13.85 -7.33
C ALA A 48 1.65 -13.46 -5.94
N THR A 49 0.82 -12.79 -5.12
CA THR A 49 1.16 -12.39 -3.75
C THR A 49 1.43 -13.60 -2.86
N ARG A 50 0.58 -14.64 -2.95
CA ARG A 50 0.80 -15.91 -2.23
C ARG A 50 2.13 -16.56 -2.62
N LEU A 51 2.41 -16.65 -3.92
CA LEU A 51 3.63 -17.26 -4.42
C LEU A 51 4.87 -16.48 -3.96
N LEU A 52 4.82 -15.15 -4.01
CA LEU A 52 5.91 -14.30 -3.54
C LEU A 52 6.19 -14.51 -2.05
N TYR A 53 5.13 -14.56 -1.23
CA TYR A 53 5.23 -14.85 0.20
C TYR A 53 5.85 -16.23 0.46
N ASP A 54 5.38 -17.25 -0.25
CA ASP A 54 5.95 -18.60 -0.19
C ASP A 54 7.44 -18.62 -0.60
N ILE A 55 7.85 -17.86 -1.63
CA ILE A 55 9.26 -17.80 -2.08
C ILE A 55 10.16 -17.15 -1.02
N GLN A 56 9.70 -16.04 -0.43
CA GLN A 56 10.46 -15.34 0.62
C GLN A 56 10.66 -16.24 1.84
N ASN A 57 9.64 -17.03 2.21
CA ASN A 57 9.69 -17.88 3.40
C ASN A 57 10.32 -19.27 3.15
N LYS A 58 10.48 -19.73 1.89
CA LYS A 58 11.02 -21.07 1.56
C LYS A 58 12.54 -21.16 1.39
N LYS A 59 13.32 -20.07 1.46
CA LYS A 59 14.77 -20.10 1.13
C LYS A 59 15.70 -19.74 2.31
N PRO A 60 15.91 -20.64 3.29
CA PRO A 60 16.88 -20.43 4.37
C PRO A 60 18.33 -20.30 3.87
N VAL A 61 18.73 -20.99 2.79
CA VAL A 61 20.11 -20.94 2.24
C VAL A 61 20.48 -19.58 1.63
N VAL A 62 19.51 -18.83 1.12
CA VAL A 62 19.73 -17.46 0.61
C VAL A 62 19.77 -16.44 1.76
N ALA A 63 19.15 -16.78 2.90
CA ALA A 63 19.12 -15.91 4.08
C ALA A 63 20.45 -15.91 4.86
N ILE A 64 21.20 -17.01 4.84
CA ILE A 64 22.53 -17.11 5.46
C ILE A 64 23.54 -16.30 4.64
N LYS A 65 23.79 -15.05 5.05
CA LYS A 65 24.79 -14.17 4.45
C LYS A 65 26.14 -14.33 5.16
N ALA A 66 27.23 -14.29 4.38
CA ALA A 66 28.59 -14.27 4.92
C ALA A 66 28.80 -13.06 5.86
N GLY A 67 29.59 -13.26 6.91
CA GLY A 67 29.97 -12.22 7.87
C GLY A 67 28.91 -11.87 8.92
N ARG A 68 27.76 -12.56 8.97
CA ARG A 68 26.72 -12.34 10.00
C ARG A 68 26.28 -13.64 10.65
N PHE A 69 25.92 -13.56 11.94
CA PHE A 69 25.32 -14.68 12.67
C PHE A 69 23.87 -14.88 12.21
N TYR A 70 23.54 -16.10 11.80
CA TYR A 70 22.20 -16.53 11.43
C TYR A 70 21.55 -17.27 12.60
N LYS A 71 20.40 -16.78 13.06
CA LYS A 71 19.69 -17.27 14.28
C LYS A 71 18.29 -17.81 14.03
N ASP A 72 17.86 -17.88 12.76
CA ASP A 72 16.48 -18.27 12.45
C ASP A 72 16.24 -19.77 12.60
N ILE A 73 17.31 -20.59 12.65
CA ILE A 73 17.19 -22.03 12.93
C ILE A 73 16.98 -22.24 14.44
N PRO A 74 15.91 -22.92 14.86
CA PRO A 74 15.65 -23.18 16.26
C PRO A 74 16.85 -23.82 16.96
N ASN A 75 17.20 -23.30 18.14
CA ASN A 75 18.27 -23.81 18.99
C ASN A 75 19.65 -23.89 18.31
N THR A 76 19.89 -23.17 17.21
CA THR A 76 21.21 -23.16 16.54
C THR A 76 21.56 -21.76 16.04
N THR A 77 22.77 -21.30 16.32
CA THR A 77 23.34 -20.11 15.67
C THR A 77 24.45 -20.52 14.70
N ILE A 78 24.38 -20.06 13.45
CA ILE A 78 25.38 -20.36 12.42
C ILE A 78 26.11 -19.08 12.02
N TYR A 79 27.43 -19.15 11.90
CA TYR A 79 28.27 -18.10 11.36
C TYR A 79 29.15 -18.65 10.24
N ILE A 80 29.27 -17.88 9.17
CA ILE A 80 30.11 -18.22 8.00
C ILE A 80 30.89 -16.97 7.65
N SER A 81 32.23 -17.04 7.64
CA SER A 81 33.04 -15.86 7.29
C SER A 81 32.97 -15.55 5.80
N ARG A 82 33.07 -16.59 4.95
CA ARG A 82 33.11 -16.41 3.49
C ARG A 82 32.28 -17.45 2.76
N LYS A 83 31.60 -17.00 1.71
CA LYS A 83 30.81 -17.82 0.79
C LYS A 83 31.31 -17.58 -0.63
N LEU A 84 31.55 -18.63 -1.39
CA LEU A 84 31.97 -18.54 -2.79
C LEU A 84 30.79 -18.21 -3.71
N ALA A 85 31.08 -17.82 -4.95
CA ALA A 85 30.08 -17.45 -5.95
C ALA A 85 29.16 -18.61 -6.38
N ASP A 86 29.51 -19.86 -6.03
CA ASP A 86 28.70 -21.05 -6.24
C ASP A 86 27.55 -21.19 -5.23
N ASP A 87 27.49 -20.32 -4.21
CA ASP A 87 26.50 -20.30 -3.12
C ASP A 87 26.43 -21.60 -2.27
N ILE A 88 27.33 -22.55 -2.52
CA ILE A 88 27.39 -23.88 -1.91
C ILE A 88 28.64 -24.00 -1.04
N THR A 89 29.79 -23.51 -1.51
CA THR A 89 31.05 -23.67 -0.79
C THR A 89 31.24 -22.53 0.21
N VAL A 90 31.51 -22.89 1.46
CA VAL A 90 31.59 -21.99 2.60
C VAL A 90 32.88 -22.22 3.38
N HIS A 91 33.43 -21.14 3.95
CA HIS A 91 34.68 -21.15 4.71
C HIS A 91 34.50 -20.53 6.08
N ASP A 92 35.29 -21.04 7.04
CA ASP A 92 35.31 -20.63 8.45
C ASP A 92 33.92 -20.65 9.07
N ILE A 93 33.41 -21.86 9.25
CA ILE A 93 32.05 -22.12 9.69
C ILE A 93 32.08 -22.31 11.21
N LYS A 94 31.21 -21.60 11.92
CA LYS A 94 30.97 -21.81 13.35
C LYS A 94 29.50 -22.10 13.57
N ILE A 95 29.21 -23.23 14.21
CA ILE A 95 27.85 -23.67 14.54
C ILE A 95 27.77 -23.79 16.05
N TYR A 96 26.90 -22.98 16.66
CA TYR A 96 26.58 -23.03 18.08
C TYR A 96 25.27 -23.79 18.23
N ASP A 97 25.27 -24.83 19.06
CA ASP A 97 24.12 -25.68 19.33
C ASP A 97 23.60 -25.35 20.73
N HIS A 98 22.42 -24.76 20.81
CA HIS A 98 21.78 -24.30 22.04
C HIS A 98 20.71 -25.26 22.56
N THR A 99 20.62 -26.48 22.02
CA THR A 99 19.61 -27.47 22.41
C THR A 99 19.62 -27.83 23.89
N SER A 100 20.75 -27.63 24.57
CA SER A 100 20.93 -27.84 26.01
C SER A 100 20.26 -26.77 26.89
N GLY A 101 19.86 -25.62 26.32
CA GLY A 101 19.33 -24.48 27.07
C GLY A 101 20.35 -23.74 27.95
N ARG A 102 21.63 -24.13 27.96
CA ARG A 102 22.69 -23.59 28.85
C ARG A 102 23.60 -22.57 28.16
N GLY A 103 23.19 -22.02 27.02
CA GLY A 103 23.99 -21.06 26.25
C GLY A 103 24.85 -21.73 25.17
N ASN A 104 26.15 -21.43 25.14
CA ASN A 104 27.10 -21.88 24.11
C ASN A 104 27.91 -23.11 24.56
N ASP A 105 27.28 -24.10 25.19
CA ASP A 105 27.99 -25.28 25.73
C ASP A 105 28.38 -26.29 24.64
N LYS A 106 27.86 -26.15 23.42
CA LYS A 106 28.24 -26.95 22.24
C LYS A 106 28.59 -26.05 21.07
N MET A 107 29.81 -26.17 20.57
CA MET A 107 30.29 -25.38 19.42
C MET A 107 31.03 -26.28 18.42
N THR A 108 30.73 -26.14 17.14
CA THR A 108 31.44 -26.80 16.05
C THR A 108 32.12 -25.76 15.17
N ILE A 109 33.41 -25.90 14.92
CA ILE A 109 34.20 -25.04 14.05
C ILE A 109 34.75 -25.89 12.89
N ALA A 110 34.73 -25.38 11.67
CA ALA A 110 35.34 -26.03 10.51
C ALA A 110 35.94 -25.01 9.53
N GLU A 111 37.06 -25.36 8.91
CA GLU A 111 37.76 -24.48 7.97
C GLU A 111 37.04 -24.36 6.62
N LYS A 112 36.49 -25.47 6.14
CA LYS A 112 35.79 -25.56 4.85
C LYS A 112 34.54 -26.40 4.99
N GLY A 113 33.54 -26.10 4.19
CA GLY A 113 32.39 -26.97 4.06
C GLY A 113 31.54 -26.67 2.85
N LYS A 114 30.57 -27.55 2.62
CA LYS A 114 29.51 -27.37 1.63
C LYS A 114 28.18 -27.26 2.35
N MET A 115 27.38 -26.28 1.96
CA MET A 115 26.03 -26.07 2.45
C MET A 115 25.06 -26.24 1.29
N TYR A 116 24.12 -27.18 1.43
CA TYR A 116 23.08 -27.37 0.43
C TYR A 116 21.78 -27.86 1.07
N VAL A 117 20.67 -27.65 0.37
CA VAL A 117 19.37 -28.21 0.77
C VAL A 117 19.20 -29.56 0.09
N SER A 118 18.69 -30.55 0.81
CA SER A 118 18.29 -31.85 0.26
C SER A 118 17.31 -31.69 -0.94
N PRO A 119 17.29 -32.59 -1.94
CA PRO A 119 16.40 -32.50 -3.10
C PRO A 119 14.90 -32.38 -2.75
N ASP A 120 14.51 -32.98 -1.63
CA ASP A 120 13.15 -32.95 -1.07
C ASP A 120 12.87 -31.69 -0.22
N LYS A 121 13.84 -30.77 -0.10
CA LYS A 121 13.78 -29.52 0.67
C LYS A 121 13.52 -29.68 2.16
N ARG A 122 13.71 -30.89 2.71
CA ARG A 122 13.45 -31.17 4.13
C ARG A 122 14.63 -30.91 5.04
N TYR A 123 15.84 -30.91 4.51
CA TYR A 123 17.05 -30.83 5.31
C TYR A 123 18.01 -29.78 4.77
N LEU A 124 18.55 -28.95 5.67
CA LEU A 124 19.73 -28.14 5.39
C LEU A 124 20.95 -28.93 5.85
N ILE A 125 21.85 -29.24 4.92
CA ILE A 125 22.98 -30.11 5.15
C ILE A 125 24.26 -29.29 5.08
N PHE A 126 25.06 -29.39 6.13
CA PHE A 126 26.43 -28.91 6.17
C PHE A 126 27.38 -30.10 6.16
N GLU A 127 28.15 -30.22 5.09
CA GLU A 127 29.29 -31.12 5.02
C GLU A 127 30.54 -30.33 5.38
N LEU A 128 31.05 -30.54 6.58
CA LEU A 128 32.17 -29.82 7.15
C LEU A 128 33.45 -30.64 6.98
N GLU A 129 34.53 -29.98 6.60
CA GLU A 129 35.86 -30.55 6.41
C GLU A 129 36.84 -29.89 7.38
N ASN A 130 37.73 -30.69 7.97
CA ASN A 130 38.79 -30.26 8.90
C ASN A 130 38.29 -29.31 9.99
N GLY A 131 37.67 -29.88 11.02
CA GLY A 131 37.05 -29.11 12.09
C GLY A 131 37.22 -29.73 13.48
N CYS A 132 36.74 -28.99 14.47
CA CYS A 132 36.71 -29.40 15.86
C CYS A 132 35.35 -29.08 16.47
N ARG A 133 34.80 -30.03 17.22
CA ARG A 133 33.64 -29.82 18.07
C ARG A 133 34.10 -29.72 19.52
N TYR A 134 33.55 -28.73 20.21
CA TYR A 134 33.76 -28.43 21.60
C TYR A 134 32.45 -28.66 22.35
N GLU A 135 32.51 -29.37 23.47
CA GLU A 135 31.37 -29.64 24.33
C GLU A 135 31.78 -29.50 25.79
N ASP A 136 31.12 -28.58 26.50
CA ASP A 136 31.38 -28.32 27.91
C ASP A 136 30.55 -29.29 28.77
N LYS A 137 31.24 -30.04 29.64
CA LYS A 137 30.56 -30.94 30.57
C LYS A 137 29.73 -30.17 31.60
N LEU A 138 28.79 -30.86 32.25
CA LEU A 138 28.12 -30.30 33.42
C LEU A 138 29.16 -30.03 34.52
N PRO A 139 29.26 -28.79 35.02
CA PRO A 139 30.17 -28.50 36.11
C PRO A 139 29.76 -29.31 37.34
N LYS A 140 30.68 -30.13 37.86
CA LYS A 140 30.48 -30.90 39.10
C LYS A 140 30.78 -30.05 40.36
N GLY A 141 31.31 -28.84 40.19
CA GLY A 141 31.64 -27.88 41.25
C GLY A 141 31.67 -26.43 40.74
N LYS A 142 31.96 -25.46 41.61
CA LYS A 142 31.84 -24.02 41.32
C LYS A 142 32.84 -23.48 40.28
N ASP A 143 33.96 -24.18 40.04
CA ASP A 143 35.08 -23.69 39.20
C ASP A 143 35.64 -24.71 38.20
N GLU A 144 34.97 -25.86 37.98
CA GLU A 144 35.44 -26.88 37.03
C GLU A 144 34.70 -26.80 35.69
N HIS A 145 35.37 -26.22 34.70
CA HIS A 145 34.95 -26.23 33.30
C HIS A 145 35.78 -27.24 32.51
N GLU A 146 35.32 -28.49 32.49
CA GLU A 146 35.89 -29.49 31.59
C GLU A 146 35.28 -29.36 30.19
N GLN A 147 36.12 -29.12 29.19
CA GLN A 147 35.73 -29.09 27.79
C GLN A 147 36.24 -30.33 27.06
N ILE A 148 35.33 -31.05 26.40
CA ILE A 148 35.67 -32.13 25.49
C ILE A 148 35.89 -31.53 24.11
N ARG A 149 37.06 -31.81 23.52
CA ARG A 149 37.36 -31.46 22.12
C ARG A 149 37.39 -32.71 21.26
N PHE A 150 36.58 -32.73 20.21
CA PHE A 150 36.54 -33.78 19.21
C PHE A 150 36.96 -33.22 17.84
N GLY A 151 38.14 -33.63 17.36
CA GLY A 151 38.62 -33.29 16.02
C GLY A 151 38.04 -34.23 14.96
N PHE A 152 37.67 -33.70 13.80
CA PHE A 152 37.16 -34.49 12.68
C PHE A 152 37.74 -34.02 11.34
N ARG A 153 37.98 -34.98 10.44
CA ARG A 153 38.34 -34.70 9.05
C ARG A 153 37.10 -34.39 8.20
N TYR A 154 36.01 -35.10 8.44
CA TYR A 154 34.73 -34.92 7.78
C TYR A 154 33.60 -35.06 8.80
N TRP A 155 32.64 -34.13 8.77
CA TRP A 155 31.46 -34.18 9.63
C TRP A 155 30.24 -33.67 8.89
N LYS A 156 29.14 -34.43 8.96
CA LYS A 156 27.86 -34.04 8.35
C LYS A 156 26.89 -33.60 9.43
N LYS A 157 26.58 -32.31 9.48
CA LYS A 157 25.52 -31.75 10.33
C LYS A 157 24.27 -31.55 9.48
N VAL A 158 23.18 -32.18 9.89
CA VAL A 158 21.87 -32.08 9.23
C VAL A 158 20.96 -31.29 10.13
N PHE A 159 20.36 -30.23 9.60
CA PHE A 159 19.30 -29.48 10.25
C PHE A 159 17.98 -29.86 9.63
N ASP A 160 17.03 -30.26 10.46
CA ASP A 160 15.66 -30.51 10.01
C ASP A 160 14.99 -29.17 9.71
N LEU A 161 14.58 -28.98 8.45
CA LEU A 161 13.78 -27.85 8.02
C LEU A 161 12.28 -28.17 8.09
N SER A 162 11.87 -29.33 8.63
CA SER A 162 10.47 -29.71 8.73
C SER A 162 9.67 -28.75 9.62
N ASP A 163 10.30 -28.13 10.62
CA ASP A 163 9.69 -27.02 11.40
C ASP A 163 9.47 -25.75 10.56
N PHE A 164 10.18 -25.61 9.43
CA PHE A 164 9.97 -24.56 8.42
C PHE A 164 9.00 -24.98 7.31
N LYS A 165 8.39 -26.18 7.36
CA LYS A 165 7.24 -26.50 6.53
C LYS A 165 6.04 -25.72 7.03
N MET A 166 5.99 -24.44 6.68
CA MET A 166 4.71 -23.76 6.71
C MET A 166 3.77 -24.53 5.78
N PRO A 167 2.58 -24.97 6.25
CA PRO A 167 1.57 -25.49 5.35
C PRO A 167 1.35 -24.44 4.26
N LYS A 168 1.03 -24.89 3.03
CA LYS A 168 0.74 -23.98 1.90
C LYS A 168 -0.08 -22.80 2.42
N THR A 169 0.50 -21.59 2.42
CA THR A 169 -0.11 -20.43 3.08
C THR A 169 -1.55 -20.29 2.62
N ASP A 170 -2.52 -20.27 3.53
CA ASP A 170 -3.94 -20.23 3.16
C ASP A 170 -4.21 -18.97 2.33
N GLU A 171 -4.94 -19.13 1.22
CA GLU A 171 -5.34 -17.99 0.39
C GLU A 171 -6.20 -17.00 1.17
N ASN A 172 -6.91 -17.47 2.19
CA ASN A 172 -7.74 -16.63 3.05
C ASN A 172 -6.97 -15.50 3.72
N TYR A 173 -5.68 -15.67 4.03
CA TYR A 173 -4.85 -14.61 4.60
C TYR A 173 -4.71 -13.41 3.66
N PHE A 174 -4.75 -13.65 2.36
CA PHE A 174 -4.53 -12.61 1.37
C PHE A 174 -5.83 -12.03 0.84
N LYS A 175 -6.98 -12.69 1.00
CA LYS A 175 -8.28 -12.24 0.43
C LYS A 175 -8.72 -10.86 0.89
N THR A 176 -8.22 -10.36 2.02
CA THR A 176 -8.53 -9.03 2.56
C THR A 176 -7.59 -7.93 2.05
N LEU A 177 -6.52 -8.28 1.31
CA LEU A 177 -5.64 -7.30 0.69
C LEU A 177 -6.38 -6.55 -0.40
N ARG A 178 -6.31 -5.22 -0.35
CA ARG A 178 -7.10 -4.37 -1.24
C ARG A 178 -6.89 -4.63 -2.73
N GLY A 179 -5.64 -4.85 -3.13
CA GLY A 179 -5.29 -5.11 -4.53
C GLY A 179 -5.81 -6.44 -5.10
N VAL A 180 -6.19 -7.40 -4.25
CA VAL A 180 -6.63 -8.75 -4.67
C VAL A 180 -8.14 -8.93 -4.63
N MET A 181 -8.89 -7.90 -4.26
CA MET A 181 -10.34 -7.96 -4.16
C MET A 181 -11.04 -7.53 -5.46
N SER A 182 -12.17 -8.20 -5.74
CA SER A 182 -13.16 -7.77 -6.72
C SER A 182 -14.05 -6.65 -6.17
N VAL A 183 -14.80 -5.99 -7.06
CA VAL A 183 -15.78 -4.93 -6.72
C VAL A 183 -16.78 -5.42 -5.66
N GLU A 184 -17.32 -6.63 -5.79
CA GLU A 184 -18.28 -7.18 -4.82
C GLU A 184 -17.65 -7.34 -3.42
N GLN A 185 -16.43 -7.84 -3.37
CA GLN A 185 -15.69 -8.01 -2.11
C GLN A 185 -15.37 -6.65 -1.46
N ILE A 186 -14.95 -5.65 -2.26
CA ILE A 186 -14.71 -4.29 -1.78
C ILE A 186 -16.03 -3.69 -1.25
N ALA A 187 -17.15 -3.86 -1.94
CA ALA A 187 -18.46 -3.36 -1.50
C ALA A 187 -18.87 -3.98 -0.15
N LYS A 188 -18.70 -5.28 0.01
CA LYS A 188 -18.96 -5.98 1.28
C LYS A 188 -18.04 -5.48 2.39
N GLN A 189 -16.78 -5.21 2.09
CA GLN A 189 -15.83 -4.66 3.07
C GLN A 189 -16.21 -3.23 3.47
N ILE A 190 -16.62 -2.39 2.52
CA ILE A 190 -17.12 -1.03 2.78
C ILE A 190 -18.33 -1.08 3.73
N ASP A 191 -19.35 -1.91 3.43
CA ASP A 191 -20.54 -2.05 4.28
C ASP A 191 -20.16 -2.54 5.69
N THR A 192 -19.28 -3.53 5.79
CA THR A 192 -18.79 -4.04 7.08
C THR A 192 -18.04 -2.96 7.87
N SER A 193 -17.16 -2.20 7.23
CA SER A 193 -16.43 -1.10 7.84
C SER A 193 -17.35 0.04 8.28
N GLN A 194 -18.36 0.39 7.49
CA GLN A 194 -19.35 1.40 7.86
C GLN A 194 -20.19 0.96 9.07
N LYS A 195 -20.63 -0.30 9.11
CA LYS A 195 -21.34 -0.87 10.25
C LYS A 195 -20.49 -0.84 11.51
N ALA A 196 -19.21 -1.18 11.41
CA ALA A 196 -18.27 -1.12 12.53
C ALA A 196 -18.13 0.32 13.06
N LEU A 197 -17.97 1.30 12.16
CA LEU A 197 -17.87 2.71 12.51
C LEU A 197 -19.14 3.23 13.22
N ARG A 198 -20.33 2.87 12.69
CA ARG A 198 -21.63 3.21 13.32
C ARG A 198 -21.76 2.59 14.70
N LYS A 199 -21.43 1.30 14.84
CA LYS A 199 -21.48 0.61 16.14
C LYS A 199 -20.50 1.23 17.15
N GLN A 200 -19.30 1.60 16.71
CA GLN A 200 -18.34 2.31 17.57
C GLN A 200 -18.88 3.68 18.00
N HIS A 201 -19.50 4.43 17.09
CA HIS A 201 -20.13 5.70 17.41
C HIS A 201 -21.25 5.56 18.45
N GLU A 202 -22.14 4.58 18.29
CA GLU A 202 -23.20 4.26 19.26
C GLU A 202 -22.61 3.84 20.62
N ASN A 203 -21.58 2.99 20.63
CA ASN A 203 -20.90 2.60 21.86
C ASN A 203 -20.26 3.79 22.58
N ASN A 204 -19.61 4.70 21.83
CA ASN A 204 -19.02 5.92 22.37
C ASN A 204 -20.10 6.83 22.97
N LYS A 205 -21.24 6.97 22.29
CA LYS A 205 -22.38 7.74 22.79
C LYS A 205 -22.93 7.12 24.08
N ALA A 206 -23.17 5.81 24.09
CA ALA A 206 -23.65 5.09 25.28
C ALA A 206 -22.68 5.21 26.47
N LEU A 207 -21.37 5.20 26.22
CA LEU A 207 -20.34 5.39 27.25
C LEU A 207 -20.35 6.82 27.83
N LEU A 208 -20.62 7.82 26.99
CA LEU A 208 -20.62 9.23 27.39
C LEU A 208 -21.94 9.68 28.03
N MET A 209 -23.08 9.13 27.60
CA MET A 209 -24.41 9.58 28.03
C MET A 209 -24.59 9.62 29.56
N PRO A 210 -24.15 8.64 30.36
CA PRO A 210 -24.25 8.71 31.82
C PRO A 210 -23.47 9.89 32.41
N GLY A 211 -22.26 10.16 31.92
CA GLY A 211 -21.44 11.28 32.40
C GLY A 211 -21.93 12.65 31.94
N ILE A 212 -22.50 12.73 30.73
CA ILE A 212 -23.05 13.97 30.15
C ILE A 212 -24.42 14.31 30.75
N ALA A 213 -25.24 13.31 31.09
CA ALA A 213 -26.55 13.54 31.72
C ALA A 213 -26.41 14.32 33.03
N TYR A 214 -25.41 13.99 33.86
CA TYR A 214 -25.12 14.74 35.09
C TYR A 214 -24.59 16.16 34.81
N VAL A 215 -23.78 16.37 33.77
CA VAL A 215 -23.30 17.71 33.37
C VAL A 215 -24.45 18.61 32.88
N ILE A 216 -25.41 18.04 32.14
CA ILE A 216 -26.59 18.78 31.64
C ILE A 216 -27.60 19.05 32.76
N SER A 217 -27.75 18.16 33.74
CA SER A 217 -28.65 18.37 34.88
C SER A 217 -28.08 19.28 35.96
N ASP A 218 -26.75 19.38 36.09
CA ASP A 218 -26.07 20.22 37.09
C ASP A 218 -25.71 21.63 36.56
N THR A 219 -26.02 21.92 35.29
CA THR A 219 -25.81 23.27 34.74
C THR A 219 -27.06 23.75 34.01
N ALA A 220 -27.82 24.61 34.69
CA ALA A 220 -28.97 25.29 34.14
C ALA A 220 -28.66 25.94 32.77
N LYS A 221 -29.55 25.65 31.79
CA LYS A 221 -29.85 26.40 30.56
C LYS A 221 -28.67 27.00 29.74
N ASN A 222 -28.57 26.49 28.51
CA ASN A 222 -28.20 27.23 27.29
C ASN A 222 -26.94 28.10 27.33
N GLN A 223 -25.76 27.49 27.30
CA GLN A 223 -24.61 28.18 26.71
C GLN A 223 -23.72 27.23 25.92
N LYS A 224 -23.45 27.60 24.65
CA LYS A 224 -22.52 26.93 23.74
C LYS A 224 -21.19 26.69 24.45
N VAL A 225 -20.83 25.43 24.64
CA VAL A 225 -19.59 25.02 25.30
C VAL A 225 -18.41 25.34 24.39
N VAL A 226 -17.75 26.47 24.66
CA VAL A 226 -16.35 26.72 24.26
C VAL A 226 -15.49 26.23 25.43
N LEU A 227 -14.71 25.17 25.20
CA LEU A 227 -13.82 24.60 26.22
C LEU A 227 -12.64 25.55 26.48
N PRO A 228 -12.48 26.13 27.70
CA PRO A 228 -11.29 26.89 28.03
C PRO A 228 -10.16 25.96 28.48
N ARG A 229 -8.93 26.36 28.14
CA ARG A 229 -7.68 25.76 28.62
C ARG A 229 -7.66 25.85 30.16
N ILE A 230 -7.64 24.71 30.85
CA ILE A 230 -7.71 24.65 32.31
C ILE A 230 -6.47 25.33 32.92
N SER A 231 -6.65 26.56 33.39
CA SER A 231 -5.84 27.18 34.43
C SER A 231 -6.57 26.98 35.76
N ALA A 232 -5.91 26.30 36.69
CA ALA A 232 -6.46 25.99 37.99
C ALA A 232 -6.69 27.27 38.81
N LYS A 233 -7.96 27.63 39.01
CA LYS A 233 -8.53 28.25 40.22
C LYS A 233 -10.05 28.31 40.03
N MET A 234 -10.72 27.18 40.22
CA MET A 234 -12.18 27.17 40.34
C MET A 234 -12.53 27.56 41.79
N GLY A 235 -12.97 28.79 41.99
CA GLY A 235 -13.78 29.15 43.15
C GLY A 235 -15.16 28.52 42.99
N ILE A 236 -15.35 27.33 43.55
CA ILE A 236 -16.64 26.63 43.56
C ILE A 236 -17.51 27.36 44.59
N LYS A 237 -18.53 28.10 44.15
CA LYS A 237 -19.60 28.55 45.06
C LYS A 237 -20.43 27.32 45.44
N ASP A 238 -20.26 26.88 46.67
CA ASP A 238 -20.88 25.72 47.33
C ASP A 238 -22.41 25.79 47.35
N THR A 239 -23.06 25.37 46.26
CA THR A 239 -24.50 25.08 46.23
C THR A 239 -24.76 23.80 45.44
N GLY A 240 -24.04 22.72 45.77
CA GLY A 240 -24.12 21.44 45.06
C GLY A 240 -23.82 20.22 45.92
N LEU A 241 -23.94 19.03 45.32
CA LEU A 241 -23.74 17.68 45.89
C LEU A 241 -22.50 17.53 46.79
N ILE A 242 -21.50 18.38 46.58
CA ILE A 242 -20.24 18.47 47.34
C ILE A 242 -20.46 18.85 48.81
N CYS A 243 -21.51 19.63 49.13
CA CYS A 243 -21.87 20.00 50.49
C CYS A 243 -22.54 18.85 51.28
N LEU A 244 -23.06 17.82 50.58
CA LEU A 244 -23.65 16.62 51.19
C LEU A 244 -22.59 15.57 51.56
N ILE A 245 -21.32 15.76 51.19
CA ILE A 245 -20.25 14.80 51.40
C ILE A 245 -19.48 15.17 52.69
N PRO A 246 -19.31 14.26 53.66
CA PRO A 246 -18.50 14.51 54.86
C PRO A 246 -17.05 14.91 54.54
N ASP A 247 -16.48 15.84 55.31
CA ASP A 247 -15.12 16.37 55.09
C ASP A 247 -14.05 15.26 55.07
N SER A 248 -14.23 14.21 55.87
CA SER A 248 -13.34 13.04 55.90
C SER A 248 -13.31 12.26 54.57
N LEU A 249 -14.39 12.30 53.79
CA LEU A 249 -14.54 11.57 52.54
C LEU A 249 -14.32 12.45 51.30
N LYS A 250 -14.41 13.77 51.45
CA LYS A 250 -14.35 14.76 50.36
C LYS A 250 -13.12 14.57 49.45
N LYS A 251 -11.92 14.44 50.04
CA LYS A 251 -10.67 14.21 49.28
C LYS A 251 -10.69 12.89 48.51
N ARG A 252 -11.23 11.83 49.10
CA ARG A 252 -11.32 10.50 48.47
C ARG A 252 -12.30 10.53 47.28
N VAL A 253 -13.48 11.12 47.47
CA VAL A 253 -14.50 11.22 46.42
C VAL A 253 -14.00 12.07 45.24
N ILE A 254 -13.36 13.21 45.51
CA ILE A 254 -12.78 14.05 44.44
C ILE A 254 -11.71 13.29 43.67
N ASN A 255 -10.79 12.60 44.36
CA ASN A 255 -9.75 11.81 43.69
C ASN A 255 -10.35 10.68 42.84
N THR A 256 -11.36 9.97 43.34
CA THR A 256 -12.06 8.92 42.58
C THR A 256 -12.75 9.49 41.34
N ALA A 257 -13.43 10.64 41.47
CA ALA A 257 -14.08 11.32 40.36
C ALA A 257 -13.06 11.80 39.31
N GLU A 258 -11.92 12.35 39.75
CA GLU A 258 -10.83 12.80 38.87
C GLU A 258 -10.20 11.62 38.11
N ILE A 259 -9.99 10.48 38.78
CA ILE A 259 -9.48 9.26 38.15
C ILE A 259 -10.48 8.75 37.10
N ALA A 260 -11.78 8.69 37.44
CA ALA A 260 -12.82 8.27 36.50
C ALA A 260 -12.89 9.20 35.27
N ALA A 261 -12.85 10.52 35.48
CA ALA A 261 -12.86 11.51 34.41
C ALA A 261 -11.63 11.40 33.50
N ARG A 262 -10.43 11.21 34.07
CA ARG A 262 -9.20 10.96 33.30
C ARG A 262 -9.27 9.67 32.50
N GLY A 263 -9.86 8.61 33.07
CA GLY A 263 -10.08 7.34 32.38
C GLY A 263 -10.98 7.48 31.15
N VAL A 264 -12.12 8.18 31.29
CA VAL A 264 -13.02 8.47 30.16
C VAL A 264 -12.31 9.30 29.09
N ARG A 265 -11.57 10.35 29.49
CA ARG A 265 -10.79 11.18 28.53
C ARG A 265 -9.79 10.35 27.74
N SER A 266 -9.01 9.50 28.41
CA SER A 266 -8.00 8.65 27.76
C SER A 266 -8.66 7.67 26.77
N MET A 267 -9.76 7.03 27.17
CA MET A 267 -10.53 6.14 26.29
C MET A 267 -11.07 6.89 25.06
N MET A 268 -11.56 8.12 25.24
CA MET A 268 -12.06 8.94 24.12
C MET A 268 -10.95 9.34 23.15
N GLU A 269 -9.76 9.63 23.65
CA GLU A 269 -8.59 9.93 22.82
C GLU A 269 -8.17 8.73 21.97
N ILE A 270 -8.14 7.53 22.57
CA ILE A 270 -7.90 6.26 21.87
C ILE A 270 -9.01 5.99 20.85
N ASN A 271 -10.29 6.17 21.21
CA ASN A 271 -11.40 5.94 20.31
C ASN A 271 -11.42 6.93 19.14
N LYS A 272 -11.02 8.19 19.36
CA LYS A 272 -10.85 9.19 18.30
C LYS A 272 -9.74 8.78 17.33
N GLN A 273 -8.59 8.31 17.83
CA GLN A 273 -7.50 7.82 17.00
C GLN A 273 -7.93 6.58 16.19
N ASN A 274 -8.59 5.62 16.83
CA ASN A 274 -9.12 4.42 16.18
C ASN A 274 -10.17 4.75 15.11
N GLN A 275 -11.06 5.70 15.39
CA GLN A 275 -12.06 6.17 14.43
C GLN A 275 -11.38 6.80 13.21
N HIS A 276 -10.39 7.67 13.42
CA HIS A 276 -9.64 8.29 12.33
C HIS A 276 -8.95 7.25 11.43
N LEU A 277 -8.31 6.23 12.03
CA LEU A 277 -7.70 5.12 11.28
C LEU A 277 -8.74 4.32 10.49
N GLN A 278 -9.92 4.05 11.06
CA GLN A 278 -11.00 3.38 10.35
C GLN A 278 -11.55 4.20 9.19
N GLU A 279 -11.67 5.52 9.35
CA GLU A 279 -12.08 6.44 8.28
C GLU A 279 -11.06 6.47 7.13
N ILE A 280 -9.75 6.49 7.44
CA ILE A 280 -8.69 6.33 6.43
C ILE A 280 -8.87 5.00 5.69
N ASN A 281 -9.01 3.89 6.42
CA ASN A 281 -9.18 2.57 5.81
C ASN A 281 -10.43 2.47 4.93
N LEU A 282 -11.53 3.10 5.34
CA LEU A 282 -12.77 3.16 4.59
C LEU A 282 -12.60 3.97 3.30
N ASN A 283 -11.96 5.15 3.39
CA ASN A 283 -11.66 5.99 2.24
C ASN A 283 -10.76 5.28 1.23
N GLU A 284 -9.76 4.53 1.69
CA GLU A 284 -8.91 3.70 0.82
C GLU A 284 -9.69 2.60 0.09
N ASN A 285 -10.69 1.98 0.75
CA ASN A 285 -11.57 1.02 0.07
C ASN A 285 -12.44 1.69 -1.00
N TYR A 286 -12.94 2.91 -0.74
CA TYR A 286 -13.65 3.71 -1.75
C TYR A 286 -12.75 4.10 -2.92
N ILE A 287 -11.49 4.44 -2.67
CA ILE A 287 -10.51 4.77 -3.71
C ILE A 287 -10.35 3.57 -4.66
N GLU A 288 -10.07 2.39 -4.10
CA GLU A 288 -9.90 1.17 -4.89
C GLU A 288 -11.16 0.82 -5.69
N MET A 289 -12.34 0.99 -5.08
CA MET A 289 -13.62 0.84 -5.78
C MET A 289 -13.70 1.75 -7.01
N HIS A 290 -13.46 3.05 -6.85
CA HIS A 290 -13.53 3.99 -7.96
C HIS A 290 -12.46 3.71 -9.03
N LYS A 291 -11.25 3.28 -8.65
CA LYS A 291 -10.19 2.89 -9.61
C LYS A 291 -10.62 1.75 -10.53
N ARG A 292 -11.40 0.79 -10.04
CA ARG A 292 -11.93 -0.31 -10.86
C ARG A 292 -12.78 0.18 -12.03
N PHE A 293 -13.45 1.33 -11.87
CA PHE A 293 -14.28 1.95 -12.91
C PHE A 293 -13.54 2.99 -13.75
N THR A 294 -12.68 3.82 -13.15
CA THR A 294 -11.99 4.88 -13.88
C THR A 294 -10.96 4.34 -14.88
N ILE A 295 -10.31 3.20 -14.59
CA ILE A 295 -9.33 2.59 -15.50
C ILE A 295 -9.99 2.13 -16.82
N PRO A 296 -11.05 1.31 -16.84
CA PRO A 296 -11.75 0.96 -18.08
C PRO A 296 -12.38 2.16 -18.77
N PHE A 297 -12.91 3.13 -18.00
CA PHE A 297 -13.49 4.35 -18.54
C PHE A 297 -12.45 5.21 -19.29
N ALA A 298 -11.19 5.19 -18.85
CA ALA A 298 -10.09 5.87 -19.53
C ALA A 298 -9.91 5.40 -20.99
N CYS A 299 -10.23 4.14 -21.32
CA CYS A 299 -10.18 3.65 -22.70
C CYS A 299 -11.09 4.47 -23.62
N ILE A 300 -12.29 4.85 -23.16
CA ILE A 300 -13.24 5.68 -23.91
C ILE A 300 -12.69 7.10 -24.07
N LEU A 301 -12.09 7.66 -23.02
CA LEU A 301 -11.52 9.01 -23.03
C LEU A 301 -10.34 9.12 -24.00
N LEU A 302 -9.43 8.16 -23.95
CA LEU A 302 -8.26 8.11 -24.82
C LEU A 302 -8.67 7.90 -26.27
N PHE A 303 -9.70 7.08 -26.50
CA PHE A 303 -10.30 6.92 -27.82
C PHE A 303 -10.87 8.25 -28.35
N LEU A 304 -11.67 8.96 -27.55
CA LEU A 304 -12.27 10.24 -27.95
C LEU A 304 -11.20 11.28 -28.34
N ILE A 305 -10.15 11.40 -27.52
CA ILE A 305 -9.05 12.34 -27.77
C ILE A 305 -8.21 11.90 -28.97
N GLY A 306 -7.86 10.62 -29.04
CA GLY A 306 -7.08 10.05 -30.13
C GLY A 306 -7.79 10.16 -31.48
N SER A 307 -9.11 9.95 -31.50
CA SER A 307 -9.90 10.07 -32.71
C SER A 307 -10.04 11.52 -33.19
N ALA A 308 -10.21 12.47 -32.25
CA ALA A 308 -10.23 13.89 -32.58
C ALA A 308 -8.88 14.34 -33.15
N LEU A 309 -7.76 14.03 -32.48
CA LEU A 309 -6.41 14.40 -32.94
C LEU A 309 -6.03 13.74 -34.27
N GLY A 310 -6.39 12.47 -34.47
CA GLY A 310 -6.16 11.74 -35.72
C GLY A 310 -6.88 12.37 -36.92
N SER A 311 -8.07 12.93 -36.70
CA SER A 311 -8.82 13.62 -37.76
C SER A 311 -8.30 15.04 -38.07
N ILE A 312 -7.68 15.71 -37.09
CA ILE A 312 -7.10 17.05 -37.22
C ILE A 312 -5.72 17.00 -37.90
N ILE A 313 -4.84 16.09 -37.45
CA ILE A 313 -3.44 16.03 -37.89
C ILE A 313 -3.34 15.20 -39.18
N ARG A 314 -3.59 15.85 -40.33
CA ARG A 314 -3.59 15.20 -41.65
C ARG A 314 -2.20 15.08 -42.31
N LYS A 315 -1.20 15.82 -41.85
CA LYS A 315 0.18 15.83 -42.39
C LYS A 315 1.15 15.36 -41.31
N GLY A 316 1.88 14.26 -41.55
CA GLY A 316 2.84 13.68 -40.58
C GLY A 316 2.82 12.16 -40.39
N GLY A 317 2.08 11.40 -41.21
CA GLY A 317 1.98 9.94 -41.11
C GLY A 317 1.16 9.48 -39.90
N ILE A 318 1.00 8.15 -39.76
CA ILE A 318 0.22 7.52 -38.67
C ILE A 318 0.85 7.79 -37.27
N GLY A 319 2.14 8.11 -37.21
CA GLY A 319 2.88 8.28 -35.95
C GLY A 319 2.56 9.55 -35.15
N MET A 320 2.26 10.69 -35.80
CA MET A 320 2.03 11.95 -35.08
C MET A 320 0.78 11.93 -34.17
N PRO A 321 -0.40 11.47 -34.63
CA PRO A 321 -1.57 11.28 -33.76
C PRO A 321 -1.31 10.30 -32.62
N PHE A 322 -0.53 9.23 -32.88
CA PHE A 322 -0.17 8.25 -31.86
C PHE A 322 0.66 8.87 -30.74
N ILE A 323 1.71 9.63 -31.07
CA ILE A 323 2.54 10.34 -30.08
C ILE A 323 1.69 11.30 -29.25
N ALA A 324 0.80 12.07 -29.91
CA ALA A 324 -0.10 12.98 -29.20
C ALA A 324 -1.02 12.24 -28.21
N ALA A 325 -1.59 11.09 -28.62
CA ALA A 325 -2.41 10.25 -27.73
C ALA A 325 -1.62 9.71 -26.52
N VAL A 326 -0.37 9.30 -26.72
CA VAL A 326 0.51 8.87 -25.62
C VAL A 326 0.79 10.01 -24.64
N VAL A 327 1.01 11.23 -25.12
CA VAL A 327 1.19 12.40 -24.24
C VAL A 327 -0.06 12.65 -23.40
N PHE A 328 -1.26 12.59 -24.00
CA PHE A 328 -2.51 12.73 -23.25
C PHE A 328 -2.73 11.58 -22.25
N PHE A 329 -2.31 10.36 -22.58
CA PHE A 329 -2.31 9.24 -21.65
C PHE A 329 -1.42 9.49 -20.43
N ILE A 330 -0.20 10.01 -20.64
CA ILE A 330 0.72 10.35 -19.55
C ILE A 330 0.12 11.46 -18.67
N ILE A 331 -0.47 12.49 -19.28
CA ILE A 331 -1.15 13.58 -18.55
C ILE A 331 -2.31 13.01 -17.73
N TYR A 332 -3.14 12.14 -18.30
CA TYR A 332 -4.22 11.47 -17.58
C TYR A 332 -3.70 10.69 -16.38
N TYR A 333 -2.67 9.86 -16.59
CA TYR A 333 -2.10 9.03 -15.53
C TYR A 333 -1.54 9.88 -14.38
N PHE A 334 -0.87 10.98 -14.71
CA PHE A 334 -0.33 11.91 -13.73
C PHE A 334 -1.43 12.62 -12.93
N LEU A 335 -2.45 13.15 -13.62
CA LEU A 335 -3.61 13.78 -12.97
C LEU A 335 -4.37 12.78 -12.08
N ASN A 336 -4.56 11.55 -12.53
CA ASN A 336 -5.21 10.49 -11.75
C ASN A 336 -4.39 10.12 -10.51
N THR A 337 -3.05 10.08 -10.62
CA THR A 337 -2.17 9.86 -9.47
C THR A 337 -2.25 10.99 -8.45
N ILE A 338 -2.32 12.25 -8.91
CA ILE A 338 -2.52 13.40 -8.02
C ILE A 338 -3.89 13.33 -7.34
N GLY A 339 -4.95 13.09 -8.11
CA GLY A 339 -6.31 12.96 -7.59
C GLY A 339 -6.43 11.85 -6.54
N GLU A 340 -5.78 10.71 -6.76
CA GLU A 340 -5.69 9.63 -5.80
C GLU A 340 -4.96 10.06 -4.51
N LYS A 341 -3.84 10.78 -4.61
CA LYS A 341 -3.09 11.25 -3.43
C LYS A 341 -3.90 12.23 -2.59
N ILE A 342 -4.54 13.22 -3.22
CA ILE A 342 -5.36 14.22 -2.53
C ILE A 342 -6.58 13.56 -1.85
N ALA A 343 -7.17 12.53 -2.49
CA ALA A 343 -8.24 11.73 -1.89
C ALA A 343 -7.75 10.89 -0.70
N LYS A 344 -6.53 10.33 -0.76
CA LYS A 344 -5.92 9.58 0.36
C LYS A 344 -5.65 10.46 1.57
N GLU A 345 -5.23 11.70 1.35
CA GLU A 345 -5.01 12.69 2.41
C GLU A 345 -6.33 13.28 2.97
N GLN A 346 -7.48 12.82 2.47
CA GLN A 346 -8.82 13.29 2.89
C GLN A 346 -9.06 14.79 2.68
N LEU A 347 -8.28 15.43 1.79
CA LEU A 347 -8.46 16.85 1.43
C LEU A 347 -9.69 17.07 0.55
N VAL A 348 -10.02 16.06 -0.27
CA VAL A 348 -11.21 16.07 -1.14
C VAL A 348 -11.99 14.76 -0.99
N PRO A 349 -13.31 14.78 -1.23
CA PRO A 349 -14.10 13.55 -1.33
C PRO A 349 -13.52 12.60 -2.38
N VAL A 350 -13.54 11.30 -2.07
CA VAL A 350 -12.93 10.27 -2.92
C VAL A 350 -13.47 10.29 -4.35
N TRP A 351 -14.80 10.41 -4.51
CA TRP A 351 -15.42 10.47 -5.84
C TRP A 351 -14.89 11.65 -6.67
N PHE A 352 -14.67 12.81 -6.04
CA PHE A 352 -14.17 14.00 -6.74
C PHE A 352 -12.71 13.80 -7.16
N GLY A 353 -11.86 13.32 -6.25
CA GLY A 353 -10.44 13.10 -6.52
C GLY A 353 -10.19 12.18 -7.72
N LEU A 354 -10.93 11.07 -7.82
CA LEU A 354 -10.73 10.09 -8.90
C LEU A 354 -11.42 10.42 -10.22
N TRP A 355 -12.57 11.11 -10.18
CA TRP A 355 -13.31 11.45 -11.40
C TRP A 355 -12.93 12.80 -12.01
N MET A 356 -12.34 13.71 -11.23
CA MET A 356 -11.91 15.03 -11.72
C MET A 356 -11.02 14.95 -12.98
N PRO A 357 -9.98 14.09 -13.05
CA PRO A 357 -9.16 13.94 -14.25
C PRO A 357 -9.97 13.46 -15.46
N SER A 358 -10.91 12.54 -15.23
CA SER A 358 -11.78 12.00 -16.28
C SER A 358 -12.70 13.09 -16.83
N VAL A 359 -13.35 13.87 -15.94
CA VAL A 359 -14.23 14.98 -16.34
C VAL A 359 -13.46 16.04 -17.14
N LEU A 360 -12.26 16.42 -16.69
CA LEU A 360 -11.42 17.38 -17.39
C LEU A 360 -11.08 16.91 -18.82
N LEU A 361 -10.72 15.64 -18.98
CA LEU A 361 -10.42 15.06 -20.29
C LEU A 361 -11.66 14.85 -21.17
N ILE A 362 -12.84 14.57 -20.60
CA ILE A 362 -14.09 14.56 -21.36
C ILE A 362 -14.34 15.93 -21.97
N LEU A 363 -14.25 16.99 -21.17
CA LEU A 363 -14.45 18.36 -21.64
C LEU A 363 -13.45 18.71 -22.75
N LEU A 364 -12.18 18.35 -22.56
CA LEU A 364 -11.14 18.54 -23.57
C LEU A 364 -11.41 17.71 -24.84
N GLY A 365 -11.79 16.44 -24.69
CA GLY A 365 -12.08 15.54 -25.80
C GLY A 365 -13.26 16.02 -26.64
N ILE A 366 -14.35 16.46 -26.00
CA ILE A 366 -15.50 17.06 -26.67
C ILE A 366 -15.09 18.35 -27.40
N PHE A 367 -14.31 19.21 -26.76
CA PHE A 367 -13.80 20.44 -27.37
C PHE A 367 -12.94 20.16 -28.61
N LEU A 368 -12.02 19.19 -28.53
CA LEU A 368 -11.19 18.77 -29.66
C LEU A 368 -12.02 18.17 -30.79
N MET A 369 -13.02 17.33 -30.45
CA MET A 369 -13.93 16.73 -31.43
C MET A 369 -14.77 17.81 -32.15
N TYR A 370 -15.25 18.82 -31.43
CA TYR A 370 -15.94 19.96 -32.04
C TYR A 370 -15.01 20.73 -32.99
N LYS A 371 -13.78 21.02 -32.58
CA LYS A 371 -12.80 21.72 -33.42
C LYS A 371 -12.36 20.92 -34.65
N ALA A 372 -12.30 19.59 -34.54
CA ALA A 372 -12.05 18.70 -35.65
C ALA A 372 -13.14 18.80 -36.73
N ASN A 373 -14.41 18.90 -36.32
CA ASN A 373 -15.52 19.06 -37.26
C ASN A 373 -15.52 20.41 -37.99
N VAL A 374 -15.06 21.47 -37.31
CA VAL A 374 -15.00 22.85 -37.86
C VAL A 374 -13.71 23.10 -38.68
N ASP A 375 -12.92 22.05 -38.99
CA ASP A 375 -11.65 22.12 -39.75
C ASP A 375 -10.72 23.27 -39.28
N SER A 376 -10.71 23.57 -37.97
CA SER A 376 -9.92 24.67 -37.42
C SER A 376 -8.42 24.34 -37.42
N PRO A 377 -7.53 25.20 -37.96
CA PRO A 377 -6.09 24.94 -38.04
C PRO A 377 -5.37 25.22 -36.70
N LEU A 378 -5.86 24.67 -35.59
CA LEU A 378 -5.29 24.86 -34.24
C LEU A 378 -3.89 24.25 -34.07
N LEU A 379 -3.50 23.32 -34.94
CA LEU A 379 -2.21 22.62 -34.91
C LEU A 379 -1.42 22.78 -36.22
N ASN A 380 -1.66 23.86 -36.98
CA ASN A 380 -0.82 24.15 -38.13
C ASN A 380 0.51 24.75 -37.64
N LYS A 381 1.65 24.25 -38.16
CA LYS A 381 3.00 24.68 -37.76
C LYS A 381 3.18 26.21 -37.90
N GLU A 382 2.50 26.79 -38.90
CA GLU A 382 2.43 28.24 -39.16
C GLU A 382 1.74 29.03 -38.05
N TRP A 383 0.71 28.49 -37.40
CA TRP A 383 0.02 29.17 -36.29
C TRP A 383 0.92 29.26 -35.05
N TYR A 384 1.61 28.18 -34.69
CA TYR A 384 2.60 28.19 -33.60
C TYR A 384 3.78 29.11 -33.90
N TYR A 385 4.29 29.10 -35.14
CA TYR A 385 5.35 30.04 -35.56
C TYR A 385 4.87 31.50 -35.55
N ARG A 386 3.61 31.81 -35.91
CA ARG A 386 3.08 33.18 -35.81
C ARG A 386 2.82 33.64 -34.38
N THR A 387 2.38 32.74 -33.51
CA THR A 387 1.93 33.11 -32.15
C THR A 387 3.08 33.13 -31.16
N PHE A 388 4.03 32.19 -31.28
CA PHE A 388 5.22 32.08 -30.42
C PHE A 388 6.53 32.46 -31.12
N GLY A 389 6.52 32.72 -32.43
CA GLY A 389 7.73 33.16 -33.17
C GLY A 389 8.31 34.46 -32.65
N HIS A 390 7.47 35.43 -32.24
CA HIS A 390 7.96 36.67 -31.63
C HIS A 390 8.74 36.44 -30.33
N VAL A 391 8.44 35.37 -29.58
CA VAL A 391 9.20 35.01 -28.35
C VAL A 391 10.52 34.35 -28.73
N ILE A 392 10.52 33.47 -29.72
CA ILE A 392 11.72 32.77 -30.21
C ILE A 392 12.69 33.74 -30.89
N GLU A 393 12.20 34.72 -31.64
CA GLU A 393 13.01 35.77 -32.26
C GLU A 393 13.63 36.71 -31.22
N ARG A 394 12.92 37.05 -30.14
CA ARG A 394 13.50 37.80 -29.01
C ARG A 394 14.63 37.05 -28.31
N PHE A 395 14.54 35.72 -28.21
CA PHE A 395 15.63 34.90 -27.66
C PHE A 395 16.81 34.72 -28.62
N LYS A 396 16.59 34.70 -29.94
CA LYS A 396 17.67 34.72 -30.94
C LYS A 396 18.37 36.07 -31.04
N ALA A 397 17.63 37.18 -30.99
CA ALA A 397 18.20 38.54 -31.02
C ALA A 397 19.13 38.81 -29.81
N LYS A 398 18.84 38.20 -28.66
CA LYS A 398 19.69 38.32 -27.46
C LYS A 398 20.98 37.48 -27.53
N LYS A 399 21.06 36.49 -28.43
CA LYS A 399 22.26 35.64 -28.64
C LYS A 399 23.24 36.22 -29.67
N ASN A 400 22.79 37.15 -30.52
CA ASN A 400 23.64 37.83 -31.51
C ASN A 400 24.21 39.18 -31.03
N ASN A 401 23.89 39.60 -29.80
CA ASN A 401 24.38 40.83 -29.16
C ASN A 401 25.28 40.54 -27.93
N VAL A 402 25.96 39.39 -27.92
CA VAL A 402 27.03 39.06 -26.96
C VAL A 402 28.30 38.76 -27.72
#